data_AF-A0A3N5UEG2-F1
#
_entry.id   AF-A0A3N5UEG2-F1
#
_cell.length_a   1.000
_cell.length_b   1.000
_cell.length_c   1.000
_cell.angle_alpha   90.00
_cell.angle_beta   90.00
_cell.angle_gamma   90.00
#
_symmetry.space_group_name_H-M   'P 1'
#
loop_
_entity.id
_entity.type
_entity.pdbx_description
1 polymer ?
#
loop_
_entity_poly.entity_id
_entity_poly.type
_entity_poly.pdbx_seq_one_letter_code
_entity_poly.pdbx_strand_id
1 'polypeptide(L)'
;MPFKENLQAKIRLDRLFQSLVSTTREPPGRRWLDKDLTKELLARTDFEYKKVRGLHLYVRPLEGEIMEVAVLDNELPIYHSTVDDVTLRKSPYWQQMFSIRNVRKIMNDHDVIASKGKESLKRLHANALALLDLTYTRDDLAPLLEDARRGLEKKSISQIQESLDLFVKLLDFESLSLEVLEPHFQSFARRRVNGGVVPAFEHLILFNEGNLWLGLKKGAFSPQSDLDLAWVLQRARGEEGADLQGIDVFDFLAELAMVKAQAQRV
;
A
#
# COMPACT_ATOMS: atom_id res chain seq x y z
N MET A 1 -14.45 -8.39 -8.21
CA MET A 1 -14.52 -6.95 -7.85
C MET A 1 -14.15 -6.16 -9.10
N PRO A 2 -14.88 -5.10 -9.46
CA PRO A 2 -14.46 -4.15 -10.50
C PRO A 2 -13.08 -3.56 -10.22
N PHE A 3 -12.37 -3.14 -11.26
CA PHE A 3 -11.01 -2.58 -11.14
C PHE A 3 -10.93 -1.44 -10.11
N LYS A 4 -11.88 -0.50 -10.14
CA LYS A 4 -11.95 0.60 -9.17
C LYS A 4 -11.93 0.09 -7.72
N GLU A 5 -12.72 -0.94 -7.41
CA GLU A 5 -12.80 -1.51 -6.07
C GLU A 5 -11.50 -2.20 -5.66
N ASN A 6 -10.86 -2.94 -6.57
CA ASN A 6 -9.54 -3.53 -6.33
C ASN A 6 -8.47 -2.46 -6.07
N LEU A 7 -8.48 -1.36 -6.84
CA LEU A 7 -7.55 -0.25 -6.65
C LEU A 7 -7.77 0.46 -5.31
N GLN A 8 -9.02 0.71 -4.94
CA GLN A 8 -9.35 1.22 -3.61
C GLN A 8 -8.93 0.24 -2.49
N ALA A 9 -9.13 -1.06 -2.70
CA ALA A 9 -8.70 -2.09 -1.75
C ALA A 9 -7.18 -2.09 -1.58
N LYS A 10 -6.42 -1.90 -2.67
CA LYS A 10 -4.97 -1.72 -2.65
C LYS A 10 -4.56 -0.51 -1.82
N ILE A 11 -5.17 0.65 -2.05
CA ILE A 11 -4.86 1.88 -1.28
C ILE A 11 -5.11 1.66 0.21
N ARG A 12 -6.25 1.07 0.58
CA ARG A 12 -6.57 0.75 1.97
C ARG A 12 -5.58 -0.26 2.57
N LEU A 13 -5.20 -1.28 1.82
CA LEU A 13 -4.24 -2.30 2.25
C LEU A 13 -2.85 -1.70 2.49
N ASP A 14 -2.37 -0.83 1.59
CA ASP A 14 -1.09 -0.14 1.74
C ASP A 14 -1.10 0.81 2.95
N ARG A 15 -2.19 1.56 3.16
CA ARG A 15 -2.37 2.41 4.36
C ARG A 15 -2.37 1.58 5.64
N LEU A 16 -3.11 0.47 5.66
CA LEU A 16 -3.14 -0.46 6.80
C LEU A 16 -1.75 -1.01 7.13
N PHE A 17 -0.99 -1.41 6.12
CA PHE A 17 0.37 -1.90 6.29
C PHE A 17 1.30 -0.83 6.85
N GLN A 18 1.24 0.42 6.37
CA GLN A 18 2.04 1.52 6.91
C GLN A 18 1.67 1.84 8.36
N SER A 19 0.39 1.80 8.71
CA SER A 19 -0.07 1.93 10.11
C SER A 19 0.52 0.83 10.98
N LEU A 20 0.47 -0.44 10.53
CA LEU A 20 1.07 -1.57 11.25
C LEU A 20 2.58 -1.42 11.44
N VAL A 21 3.31 -1.00 10.41
CA VAL A 21 4.76 -0.80 10.49
C VAL A 21 5.12 0.33 11.46
N SER A 22 4.34 1.41 11.50
CA SER A 22 4.58 2.55 12.38
C SER A 22 4.18 2.30 13.84
N THR A 23 3.13 1.51 14.09
CA THR A 23 2.71 1.13 15.45
C THR A 23 3.55 0.01 16.04
N THR A 24 4.19 -0.82 15.20
CA THR A 24 5.06 -1.91 15.65
C THR A 24 6.31 -1.34 16.33
N ARG A 25 6.44 -1.57 17.64
CA ARG A 25 7.62 -1.18 18.41
C ARG A 25 8.62 -2.33 18.43
N GLU A 26 9.88 -2.02 18.09
CA GLU A 26 11.01 -2.96 18.17
C GLU A 26 12.11 -2.48 19.14
N PRO A 27 11.82 -2.15 20.42
CA PRO A 27 12.89 -2.03 21.40
C PRO A 27 13.57 -3.39 21.62
N PRO A 28 14.86 -3.41 22.03
CA PRO A 28 15.54 -4.65 22.37
C PRO A 28 14.75 -5.40 23.46
N GLY A 29 14.34 -6.63 23.15
CA GLY A 29 13.70 -7.56 24.11
C GLY A 29 12.17 -7.52 24.20
N ARG A 30 11.45 -6.57 23.56
CA ARG A 30 9.98 -6.60 23.49
C ARG A 30 9.48 -6.11 22.14
N ARG A 31 9.05 -7.03 21.28
CA ARG A 31 8.24 -6.70 20.10
C ARG A 31 6.79 -6.52 20.52
N TRP A 32 6.18 -5.42 20.10
CA TRP A 32 4.76 -5.17 20.31
C TRP A 32 4.07 -5.02 18.95
N LEU A 33 3.05 -5.83 18.73
CA LEU A 33 2.23 -5.88 17.53
C LEU A 33 0.83 -5.37 17.86
N ASP A 34 0.29 -4.51 17.00
CA ASP A 34 -1.13 -4.17 17.03
C ASP A 34 -1.95 -5.37 16.51
N LYS A 35 -2.56 -6.11 17.43
CA LYS A 35 -3.30 -7.33 17.11
C LYS A 35 -4.59 -7.07 16.37
N ASP A 36 -5.22 -5.91 16.54
CA ASP A 36 -6.50 -5.61 15.90
C ASP A 36 -6.28 -5.20 14.45
N LEU A 37 -5.31 -4.31 14.19
CA LEU A 37 -4.88 -4.01 12.82
C LEU A 37 -4.33 -5.25 12.09
N THR A 38 -3.65 -6.15 12.81
CA THR A 38 -3.14 -7.40 12.21
C THR A 38 -4.28 -8.34 11.81
N LYS A 39 -5.37 -8.42 12.60
CA LYS A 39 -6.57 -9.17 12.20
C LYS A 39 -7.20 -8.59 10.94
N GLU A 40 -7.25 -7.26 10.81
CA GLU A 40 -7.76 -6.62 9.60
C GLU A 40 -6.91 -6.96 8.36
N LEU A 41 -5.59 -7.06 8.52
CA LEU A 41 -4.69 -7.49 7.44
C LEU A 41 -4.94 -8.95 7.07
N LEU A 42 -5.02 -9.84 8.06
CA LEU A 42 -5.27 -11.26 7.87
C LEU A 42 -6.64 -11.55 7.23
N ALA A 43 -7.66 -10.75 7.56
CA ALA A 43 -8.98 -10.85 6.93
C ALA A 43 -8.99 -10.53 5.43
N ARG A 44 -7.91 -9.93 4.90
CA ARG A 44 -7.71 -9.65 3.47
C ARG A 44 -6.79 -10.67 2.79
N THR A 45 -6.40 -11.72 3.51
CA THR A 45 -5.60 -12.85 3.00
C THR A 45 -6.48 -14.09 2.81
N ASP A 46 -5.90 -15.13 2.24
CA ASP A 46 -6.46 -16.46 2.07
C ASP A 46 -6.21 -17.38 3.28
N PHE A 47 -5.69 -16.85 4.39
CA PHE A 47 -5.50 -17.62 5.62
C PHE A 47 -6.83 -17.91 6.31
N GLU A 48 -7.00 -19.15 6.72
CA GLU A 48 -8.14 -19.58 7.53
C GLU A 48 -7.86 -19.44 9.01
N TYR A 49 -8.79 -18.84 9.75
CA TYR A 49 -8.67 -18.71 11.19
C TYR A 49 -8.96 -20.03 11.91
N LYS A 50 -8.08 -20.41 12.85
CA LYS A 50 -8.21 -21.58 13.71
C LYS A 50 -7.81 -21.26 15.14
N LYS A 51 -8.69 -21.55 16.10
CA LYS A 51 -8.37 -21.44 17.54
C LYS A 51 -7.97 -22.80 18.09
N VAL A 52 -6.74 -22.94 18.58
CA VAL A 52 -6.21 -24.21 19.11
C VAL A 52 -5.45 -23.97 20.40
N ARG A 53 -5.82 -24.64 21.49
CA ARG A 53 -5.17 -24.50 22.82
C ARG A 53 -5.02 -23.04 23.28
N GLY A 54 -6.03 -22.21 23.00
CA GLY A 54 -6.00 -20.77 23.31
C GLY A 54 -5.15 -19.91 22.37
N LEU A 55 -4.42 -20.51 21.44
CA LEU A 55 -3.70 -19.80 20.38
C LEU A 55 -4.67 -19.40 19.27
N HIS A 56 -4.49 -18.18 18.78
CA HIS A 56 -5.15 -17.66 17.59
C HIS A 56 -4.22 -17.91 16.39
N LEU A 57 -4.53 -18.94 15.61
CA LEU A 57 -3.76 -19.35 14.44
C LEU A 57 -4.48 -18.94 13.18
N TYR A 58 -3.70 -18.61 12.16
CA TYR A 58 -4.15 -18.39 10.80
C TYR A 58 -3.36 -19.35 9.94
N VAL A 59 -4.04 -20.20 9.18
CA VAL A 59 -3.41 -21.32 8.46
C VAL A 59 -3.71 -21.27 6.98
N ARG A 60 -2.74 -21.68 6.16
CA ARG A 60 -2.88 -21.85 4.72
C ARG A 60 -2.12 -23.09 4.26
N PRO A 61 -2.66 -23.93 3.36
CA PRO A 61 -1.93 -25.07 2.81
C PRO A 61 -0.67 -24.66 2.04
N LEU A 62 0.42 -25.43 2.16
CA LEU A 62 1.61 -25.31 1.30
C LEU A 62 1.78 -26.58 0.46
N GLU A 63 2.29 -27.66 1.08
CA GLU A 63 2.55 -28.93 0.39
C GLU A 63 2.31 -30.11 1.35
N GLY A 64 1.51 -31.09 0.93
CA GLY A 64 1.14 -32.24 1.76
C GLY A 64 0.46 -31.81 3.06
N GLU A 65 1.01 -32.24 4.20
CA GLU A 65 0.54 -31.84 5.54
C GLU A 65 1.17 -30.54 6.05
N ILE A 66 2.15 -29.97 5.33
CA ILE A 66 2.84 -28.75 5.73
C ILE A 66 1.94 -27.56 5.42
N MET A 67 1.71 -26.74 6.43
CA MET A 67 0.91 -25.53 6.36
C MET A 67 1.81 -24.32 6.61
N GLU A 68 1.43 -23.18 6.05
CA GLU A 68 1.87 -21.89 6.53
C GLU A 68 0.99 -21.48 7.71
N VAL A 69 1.58 -21.35 8.90
CA VAL A 69 0.86 -21.09 10.15
C VAL A 69 1.34 -19.76 10.74
N ALA A 70 0.52 -18.72 10.64
CA ALA A 70 0.74 -17.46 11.32
C ALA A 70 0.11 -17.50 12.73
N VAL A 71 0.90 -17.19 13.76
CA VAL A 71 0.43 -17.13 15.14
C VAL A 71 0.17 -15.67 15.52
N LEU A 72 -1.05 -15.33 15.87
CA LEU A 72 -1.42 -13.98 16.31
C LEU A 72 -0.98 -13.75 17.78
N ASP A 73 0.32 -13.59 17.97
CA ASP A 73 0.95 -13.16 19.21
C ASP A 73 1.71 -11.83 19.00
N ASN A 74 2.54 -11.42 19.97
CA ASN A 74 3.27 -10.15 19.88
C ASN A 74 4.44 -10.17 18.89
N GLU A 75 4.92 -11.36 18.50
CA GLU A 75 6.03 -11.54 17.57
C GLU A 75 5.56 -11.86 16.15
N LEU A 76 4.28 -12.24 15.98
CA LEU A 76 3.69 -12.68 14.71
C LEU A 76 4.59 -13.69 13.95
N PRO A 77 5.01 -14.80 14.56
CA PRO A 77 5.79 -15.80 13.86
C PRO A 77 4.92 -16.52 12.81
N ILE A 78 5.50 -16.72 11.63
CA ILE A 78 4.95 -17.56 10.58
C ILE A 78 5.82 -18.81 10.48
N TYR A 79 5.18 -19.98 10.61
CA TYR A 79 5.82 -21.29 10.54
C TYR A 79 5.47 -22.00 9.23
N HIS A 80 6.37 -22.84 8.73
CA HIS A 80 6.11 -23.83 7.70
C HIS A 80 6.15 -25.22 8.35
N SER A 81 5.04 -25.63 8.93
CA SER A 81 4.93 -26.88 9.70
C SER A 81 3.45 -27.26 9.88
N THR A 82 3.18 -28.30 10.66
CA THR A 82 1.81 -28.67 11.01
C THR A 82 1.28 -27.83 12.18
N VAL A 83 -0.04 -27.71 12.29
CA VAL A 83 -0.69 -27.04 13.44
C VAL A 83 -0.29 -27.69 14.76
N ASP A 84 -0.14 -29.02 14.77
CA ASP A 84 0.26 -29.76 15.98
C ASP A 84 1.70 -29.46 16.39
N ASP A 85 2.64 -29.33 15.45
CA ASP A 85 4.02 -28.95 15.76
C ASP A 85 4.09 -27.50 16.28
N VAL A 86 3.33 -26.58 15.68
CA VAL A 86 3.25 -25.18 16.16
C VAL A 86 2.64 -25.09 17.57
N THR A 87 1.56 -25.84 17.83
CA THR A 87 0.93 -25.86 19.16
C THR A 87 1.82 -26.50 20.21
N LEU A 88 2.58 -27.56 19.87
CA LEU A 88 3.61 -28.12 20.75
C LEU A 88 4.66 -27.08 21.12
N ARG A 89 5.11 -26.24 20.17
CA ARG A 89 6.15 -25.22 20.41
C ARG A 89 5.63 -24.04 21.24
N LYS A 90 4.40 -23.59 21.00
CA LYS A 90 3.87 -22.35 21.63
C LYS A 90 3.02 -22.59 22.88
N SER A 91 2.38 -23.76 22.99
CA SER A 91 1.54 -24.14 24.13
C SER A 91 1.62 -25.66 24.39
N PRO A 92 2.81 -26.16 24.80
CA PRO A 92 2.98 -27.57 25.12
C PRO A 92 2.16 -27.95 26.36
N TYR A 93 1.56 -29.14 26.35
CA TYR A 93 1.07 -29.73 27.59
C TYR A 93 2.24 -30.18 28.45
N TRP A 94 2.07 -30.13 29.77
CA TRP A 94 3.08 -30.57 30.75
C TRP A 94 3.61 -31.99 30.44
N GLN A 95 2.73 -32.92 30.07
CA GLN A 95 3.13 -34.28 29.69
C GLN A 95 4.07 -34.32 28.48
N GLN A 96 3.88 -33.42 27.52
CA GLN A 96 4.72 -33.34 26.32
C GLN A 96 6.12 -32.81 26.63
N MET A 97 6.31 -32.11 27.75
CA MET A 97 7.60 -31.57 28.19
C MET A 97 8.53 -32.63 28.81
N PHE A 98 8.05 -33.83 29.13
CA PHE A 98 8.91 -34.91 29.64
C PHE A 98 9.78 -35.58 28.55
N SER A 99 9.43 -35.39 27.28
CA SER A 99 10.22 -35.91 26.16
C SER A 99 11.35 -34.95 25.81
N ILE A 100 12.61 -35.39 25.99
CA ILE A 100 13.81 -34.61 25.61
C ILE A 100 13.74 -34.17 24.14
N ARG A 101 13.18 -35.02 23.26
CA ARG A 101 12.98 -34.69 21.84
C ARG A 101 12.04 -33.50 21.66
N ASN A 102 10.94 -33.46 22.41
CA ASN A 102 9.97 -32.36 22.35
C ASN A 102 10.56 -31.08 22.95
N VAL A 103 11.29 -31.17 24.06
CA VAL A 103 11.99 -30.02 24.66
C VAL A 103 12.95 -29.41 23.64
N ARG A 104 13.73 -30.22 22.92
CA ARG A 104 14.65 -29.75 21.88
C ARG A 104 13.91 -29.01 20.75
N LYS A 105 12.74 -29.50 20.32
CA LYS A 105 11.88 -28.81 19.34
C LYS A 105 11.33 -27.48 19.86
N ILE A 106 10.86 -27.45 21.12
CA ILE A 106 10.32 -26.23 21.73
C ILE A 106 11.41 -25.15 21.84
N MET A 107 12.65 -25.55 22.16
CA MET A 107 13.77 -24.63 22.34
C MET A 107 14.38 -24.11 21.03
N ASN A 108 14.27 -24.84 19.92
CA ASN A 108 14.85 -24.45 18.64
C ASN A 108 13.79 -24.49 17.55
N ASP A 109 13.35 -23.31 17.12
CA ASP A 109 12.30 -23.09 16.12
C ASP A 109 12.83 -22.62 14.76
N HIS A 110 14.15 -22.48 14.62
CA HIS A 110 14.77 -21.99 13.39
C HIS A 110 14.59 -22.92 12.19
N ASP A 111 14.31 -24.19 12.43
CA ASP A 111 14.05 -25.20 11.41
C ASP A 111 12.68 -25.03 10.72
N VAL A 112 11.72 -24.41 11.41
CA VAL A 112 10.32 -24.32 10.95
C VAL A 112 9.82 -22.88 10.78
N ILE A 113 10.52 -21.89 11.33
CA ILE A 113 10.08 -20.50 11.21
C ILE A 113 10.51 -19.88 9.89
N ALA A 114 9.52 -19.38 9.16
CA ALA A 114 9.72 -18.65 7.92
C ALA A 114 9.98 -17.15 8.17
N SER A 115 9.25 -16.52 9.09
CA SER A 115 9.41 -15.09 9.39
C SER A 115 8.87 -14.71 10.77
N LYS A 116 9.29 -13.56 11.29
CA LYS A 116 8.78 -12.93 12.52
C LYS A 116 8.64 -11.42 12.33
N GLY A 117 7.72 -10.79 13.05
CA GLY A 117 7.58 -9.32 13.16
C GLY A 117 7.28 -8.63 11.83
N LYS A 118 8.04 -7.58 11.50
CA LYS A 118 7.88 -6.80 10.26
C LYS A 118 7.99 -7.65 8.99
N GLU A 119 8.83 -8.68 8.99
CA GLU A 119 8.94 -9.58 7.83
C GLU A 119 7.66 -10.41 7.64
N SER A 120 7.02 -10.86 8.73
CA SER A 120 5.71 -11.51 8.66
C SER A 120 4.64 -10.54 8.14
N LEU A 121 4.64 -9.29 8.59
CA LEU A 121 3.71 -8.27 8.08
C LEU A 121 3.89 -8.02 6.58
N LYS A 122 5.13 -7.89 6.12
CA LYS A 122 5.44 -7.74 4.68
C LYS A 122 4.93 -8.93 3.88
N ARG A 123 5.13 -10.15 4.39
CA ARG A 123 4.67 -11.38 3.74
C ARG A 123 3.15 -11.46 3.66
N LEU A 124 2.44 -11.13 4.75
CA LEU A 124 0.98 -11.07 4.77
C LEU A 124 0.41 -9.98 3.85
N HIS A 125 1.05 -8.81 3.81
CA HIS A 125 0.69 -7.73 2.88
C HIS A 125 0.87 -8.15 1.43
N ALA A 126 2.00 -8.78 1.09
CA ALA A 126 2.24 -9.31 -0.25
C ALA A 126 1.21 -10.38 -0.66
N ASN A 127 0.86 -11.28 0.27
CA ASN A 127 -0.19 -12.27 0.03
C ASN A 127 -1.55 -11.59 -0.22
N ALA A 128 -1.96 -10.64 0.62
CA ALA A 128 -3.21 -9.90 0.44
C ALA A 128 -3.23 -9.12 -0.88
N LEU A 129 -2.09 -8.55 -1.28
CA LEU A 129 -1.95 -7.82 -2.54
C LEU A 129 -2.09 -8.74 -3.75
N ALA A 130 -1.54 -9.95 -3.68
CA ALA A 130 -1.62 -10.94 -4.76
C ALA A 130 -3.04 -11.44 -5.03
N LEU A 131 -3.96 -11.29 -4.08
CA LEU A 131 -5.38 -11.62 -4.24
C LEU A 131 -6.18 -10.53 -4.98
N LEU A 132 -5.61 -9.34 -5.16
CA LEU A 132 -6.26 -8.24 -5.87
C LEU A 132 -5.99 -8.35 -7.38
N ASP A 133 -7.06 -8.29 -8.16
CA ASP A 133 -6.93 -8.12 -9.62
C ASP A 133 -6.73 -6.64 -9.95
N LEU A 134 -5.47 -6.28 -10.20
CA LEU A 134 -5.04 -4.94 -10.58
C LEU A 134 -4.78 -4.81 -12.07
N THR A 135 -5.16 -5.81 -12.87
CA THR A 135 -5.14 -5.69 -14.33
C THR A 135 -6.28 -4.77 -14.77
N TYR A 136 -6.04 -3.99 -15.82
CA TYR A 136 -7.03 -3.05 -16.33
C TYR A 136 -6.93 -2.86 -17.84
N THR A 137 -8.06 -2.44 -18.40
CA THR A 137 -8.25 -2.03 -19.78
C THR A 137 -8.70 -0.57 -19.84
N ARG A 138 -8.88 -0.04 -21.04
CA ARG A 138 -9.42 1.31 -21.22
C ARG A 138 -10.85 1.42 -20.67
N ASP A 139 -11.67 0.37 -20.83
CA ASP A 139 -13.05 0.37 -20.34
C ASP A 139 -13.12 0.41 -18.82
N ASP A 140 -12.14 -0.19 -18.13
CA ASP A 140 -12.02 -0.13 -16.68
C ASP A 140 -11.66 1.27 -16.15
N LEU A 141 -11.04 2.12 -16.98
CA LEU A 141 -10.70 3.51 -16.62
C LEU A 141 -11.85 4.48 -16.85
N ALA A 142 -12.80 4.16 -17.72
CA ALA A 142 -13.93 5.04 -18.01
C ALA A 142 -14.77 5.41 -16.76
N PRO A 143 -15.09 4.48 -15.84
CA PRO A 143 -15.74 4.82 -14.58
C PRO A 143 -14.92 5.77 -13.70
N LEU A 144 -13.59 5.66 -13.69
CA LEU A 144 -12.72 6.54 -12.90
C LEU A 144 -12.74 7.97 -13.46
N LEU A 145 -12.73 8.12 -14.78
CA LEU A 145 -12.86 9.42 -15.43
C LEU A 145 -14.22 10.06 -15.19
N GLU A 146 -15.29 9.27 -15.26
CA GLU A 146 -16.64 9.79 -15.01
C GLU A 146 -16.82 10.23 -13.55
N ASP A 147 -16.24 9.51 -12.60
CA ASP A 147 -16.21 9.93 -11.20
C ASP A 147 -15.46 11.25 -11.02
N ALA A 148 -14.32 11.42 -11.70
CA ALA A 148 -13.53 12.64 -11.65
C ALA A 148 -14.28 13.83 -12.26
N ARG A 149 -14.90 13.66 -13.43
CA ARG A 149 -15.75 14.65 -14.10
C ARG A 149 -16.88 15.11 -13.19
N ARG A 150 -17.62 14.16 -12.64
CA ARG A 150 -18.71 14.42 -11.71
C ARG A 150 -18.25 15.14 -10.45
N GLY A 151 -17.08 14.79 -9.92
CA GLY A 151 -16.47 15.47 -8.77
C GLY A 151 -16.20 16.95 -9.05
N LEU A 152 -15.62 17.25 -10.22
CA LEU A 152 -15.36 18.61 -10.69
C LEU A 152 -16.66 19.40 -10.91
N GLU A 153 -17.64 18.82 -11.62
CA GLU A 153 -18.94 19.46 -11.89
C GLU A 153 -19.70 19.79 -10.59
N LYS A 154 -19.70 18.86 -9.64
CA LYS A 154 -20.33 19.03 -8.32
C LYS A 154 -19.51 19.88 -7.36
N LYS A 155 -18.30 20.31 -7.75
CA LYS A 155 -17.37 21.03 -6.87
C LYS A 155 -17.12 20.28 -5.55
N SER A 156 -17.02 18.96 -5.63
CA SER A 156 -16.89 18.08 -4.47
C SER A 156 -15.42 17.74 -4.22
N ILE A 157 -14.82 18.38 -3.21
CA ILE A 157 -13.42 18.12 -2.79
C ILE A 157 -13.20 16.63 -2.58
N SER A 158 -14.12 15.95 -1.87
CA SER A 158 -13.98 14.52 -1.56
C SER A 158 -13.98 13.63 -2.81
N GLN A 159 -14.82 13.91 -3.81
CA GLN A 159 -14.86 13.12 -5.05
C GLN A 159 -13.63 13.39 -5.94
N ILE A 160 -13.17 14.64 -6.00
CA ILE A 160 -11.94 15.00 -6.72
C ILE A 160 -10.75 14.32 -6.05
N GLN A 161 -10.66 14.39 -4.72
CA GLN A 161 -9.60 13.74 -3.96
C GLN A 161 -9.60 12.22 -4.13
N GLU A 162 -10.77 11.57 -4.08
CA GLU A 162 -10.87 10.12 -4.30
C GLU A 162 -10.35 9.77 -5.70
N SER A 163 -10.72 10.55 -6.71
CA SER A 163 -10.27 10.32 -8.08
C SER A 163 -8.77 10.54 -8.23
N LEU A 164 -8.22 11.59 -7.62
CA LEU A 164 -6.77 11.84 -7.57
C LEU A 164 -6.03 10.70 -6.86
N ASP A 165 -6.47 10.28 -5.68
CA ASP A 165 -5.88 9.17 -4.92
C ASP A 165 -5.79 7.89 -5.78
N LEU A 166 -6.83 7.60 -6.58
CA LEU A 166 -6.84 6.46 -7.50
C LEU A 166 -5.80 6.60 -8.61
N PHE A 167 -5.78 7.73 -9.34
CA PHE A 167 -4.82 7.92 -10.44
C PHE A 167 -3.38 8.05 -9.95
N VAL A 168 -3.16 8.78 -8.84
CA VAL A 168 -1.86 8.89 -8.18
C VAL A 168 -1.34 7.50 -7.83
N LYS A 169 -2.20 6.64 -7.27
CA LYS A 169 -1.81 5.28 -6.95
C LYS A 169 -1.54 4.43 -8.19
N LEU A 170 -2.39 4.54 -9.21
CA LEU A 170 -2.29 3.77 -10.45
C LEU A 170 -0.99 4.07 -11.20
N LEU A 171 -0.53 5.31 -11.15
CA LEU A 171 0.59 5.82 -11.93
C LEU A 171 1.91 5.91 -11.15
N ASP A 172 1.90 5.50 -9.88
CA ASP A 172 3.03 5.64 -8.94
C ASP A 172 3.51 7.09 -8.78
N PHE A 173 2.55 8.01 -8.68
CA PHE A 173 2.85 9.37 -8.27
C PHE A 173 3.08 9.40 -6.76
N GLU A 174 3.98 10.29 -6.35
CA GLU A 174 4.33 10.52 -4.95
C GLU A 174 3.82 11.91 -4.54
N SER A 175 3.35 12.02 -3.29
CA SER A 175 3.05 13.33 -2.71
C SER A 175 4.36 14.09 -2.52
N LEU A 176 4.38 15.34 -2.98
CA LEU A 176 5.49 16.25 -2.79
C LEU A 176 5.12 17.32 -1.76
N SER A 177 6.09 17.68 -0.93
CA SER A 177 6.01 18.85 -0.06
C SER A 177 6.81 19.97 -0.72
N LEU A 178 6.11 20.98 -1.23
CA LEU A 178 6.72 22.17 -1.80
C LEU A 178 6.55 23.30 -0.78
N GLU A 179 7.63 23.69 -0.10
CA GLU A 179 7.61 24.74 0.95
C GLU A 179 7.05 26.08 0.47
N VAL A 180 7.10 26.29 -0.84
CA VAL A 180 6.69 27.50 -1.53
C VAL A 180 5.16 27.62 -1.66
N LEU A 181 4.43 26.52 -1.46
CA LEU A 181 2.97 26.46 -1.58
C LEU A 181 2.26 26.72 -0.25
N GLU A 182 1.06 27.30 -0.34
CA GLU A 182 0.18 27.47 0.81
C GLU A 182 -0.39 26.13 1.31
N PRO A 183 -0.82 26.03 2.58
CA PRO A 183 -1.25 24.76 3.19
C PRO A 183 -2.43 24.04 2.51
N HIS A 184 -3.21 24.75 1.69
CA HIS A 184 -4.38 24.20 1.01
C HIS A 184 -4.06 23.60 -0.37
N PHE A 185 -2.78 23.60 -0.77
CA PHE A 185 -2.32 22.92 -1.97
C PHE A 185 -1.85 21.51 -1.65
N GLN A 186 -2.31 20.57 -2.46
CA GLN A 186 -1.69 19.27 -2.60
C GLN A 186 -0.86 19.23 -3.87
N SER A 187 0.32 18.62 -3.79
CA SER A 187 1.19 18.45 -4.95
C SER A 187 1.62 17.00 -5.10
N PHE A 188 1.55 16.50 -6.33
CA PHE A 188 1.92 15.13 -6.67
C PHE A 188 2.80 15.14 -7.90
N ALA A 189 3.86 14.32 -7.92
CA ALA A 189 4.61 14.12 -9.14
C ALA A 189 5.06 12.67 -9.26
N ARG A 190 5.28 12.23 -10.50
CA ARG A 190 5.82 10.92 -10.77
C ARG A 190 7.33 10.95 -10.70
N ARG A 191 7.94 9.99 -10.02
CA ARG A 191 9.40 9.87 -10.00
C ARG A 191 9.92 9.29 -11.32
N ARG A 192 10.96 9.91 -11.89
CA ARG A 192 11.61 9.41 -13.10
C ARG A 192 12.58 8.29 -12.74
N VAL A 193 12.51 7.18 -13.47
CA VAL A 193 13.32 5.96 -13.23
C VAL A 193 14.82 6.19 -13.47
N ASN A 194 15.19 7.16 -14.32
CA ASN A 194 16.58 7.49 -14.68
C ASN A 194 17.02 8.89 -14.21
N GLY A 195 16.47 9.41 -13.11
CA GLY A 195 17.03 10.59 -12.45
C GLY A 195 18.31 10.18 -11.74
N GLY A 196 19.44 10.82 -12.03
CA GLY A 196 20.74 10.53 -11.41
C GLY A 196 20.76 10.80 -9.90
N VAL A 197 21.81 11.46 -9.39
CA VAL A 197 21.97 11.71 -7.95
C VAL A 197 20.84 12.59 -7.37
N VAL A 198 20.15 13.37 -8.21
CA VAL A 198 18.99 14.19 -7.82
C VAL A 198 17.70 13.51 -8.28
N PRO A 199 16.69 13.35 -7.41
CA PRO A 199 15.38 12.86 -7.82
C PRO A 199 14.79 13.76 -8.90
N ALA A 200 14.76 13.26 -10.13
CA ALA A 200 14.04 13.91 -11.21
C ALA A 200 12.59 13.46 -11.15
N PHE A 201 11.67 14.41 -11.13
CA PHE A 201 10.24 14.14 -11.20
C PHE A 201 9.72 14.49 -12.59
N GLU A 202 8.51 14.04 -12.88
CA GLU A 202 7.76 14.41 -14.05
C GLU A 202 6.27 14.52 -13.75
N HIS A 203 5.58 15.29 -14.60
CA HIS A 203 4.13 15.45 -14.55
C HIS A 203 3.63 15.97 -13.20
N LEU A 204 4.01 17.20 -12.81
CA LEU A 204 3.54 17.77 -11.54
C LEU A 204 2.04 18.07 -11.60
N ILE A 205 1.28 17.52 -10.66
CA ILE A 205 -0.12 17.84 -10.39
C ILE A 205 -0.17 18.79 -9.21
N LEU A 206 -0.96 19.85 -9.34
CA LEU A 206 -1.29 20.78 -8.26
C LEU A 206 -2.80 20.80 -8.08
N PHE A 207 -3.26 20.53 -6.87
CA PHE A 207 -4.67 20.63 -6.51
C PHE A 207 -4.83 21.61 -5.36
N ASN A 208 -5.58 22.68 -5.60
CA ASN A 208 -5.95 23.67 -4.60
C ASN A 208 -7.33 23.33 -4.06
N GLU A 209 -7.42 22.92 -2.80
CA GLU A 209 -8.70 22.59 -2.17
C GLU A 209 -9.60 23.81 -1.94
N GLY A 210 -9.00 24.98 -1.72
CA GLY A 210 -9.70 26.22 -1.38
C GLY A 210 -10.54 26.79 -2.52
N ASN A 211 -10.09 26.64 -3.76
CA ASN A 211 -10.81 27.12 -4.95
C ASN A 211 -11.10 26.01 -5.98
N LEU A 212 -10.77 24.76 -5.67
CA LEU A 212 -10.94 23.58 -6.54
C LEU A 212 -10.16 23.64 -7.85
N TRP A 213 -9.14 24.49 -7.91
CA TRP A 213 -8.27 24.54 -9.07
C TRP A 213 -7.40 23.29 -9.13
N LEU A 214 -7.44 22.60 -10.28
CA LEU A 214 -6.63 21.44 -10.57
C LEU A 214 -5.82 21.73 -11.83
N GLY A 215 -4.49 21.68 -11.72
CA GLY A 215 -3.58 21.93 -12.81
C GLY A 215 -2.49 20.87 -12.92
N LEU A 216 -1.96 20.69 -14.12
CA LEU A 216 -0.84 19.79 -14.40
C LEU A 216 0.23 20.48 -15.24
N LYS A 217 1.50 20.30 -14.86
CA LYS A 217 2.70 20.60 -15.66
C LYS A 217 3.17 19.32 -16.34
N LYS A 218 3.27 19.29 -17.67
CA LYS A 218 3.78 18.13 -18.40
C LYS A 218 5.32 18.12 -18.40
N GLY A 219 5.88 16.91 -18.42
CA GLY A 219 7.32 16.72 -18.58
C GLY A 219 8.10 16.87 -17.28
N ALA A 220 9.38 17.23 -17.40
CA ALA A 220 10.30 17.26 -16.27
C ALA A 220 9.90 18.29 -15.21
N PHE A 221 10.11 17.92 -13.95
CA PHE A 221 9.97 18.80 -12.80
C PHE A 221 11.06 18.47 -11.78
N SER A 222 11.66 19.50 -11.20
CA SER A 222 12.57 19.36 -10.06
C SER A 222 12.18 20.33 -8.95
N PRO A 223 11.96 19.84 -7.71
CA PRO A 223 11.71 20.72 -6.56
C PRO A 223 12.95 21.53 -6.16
N GLN A 224 14.12 21.26 -6.76
CA GLN A 224 15.37 22.02 -6.54
C GLN A 224 15.64 23.04 -7.65
N SER A 225 14.80 23.11 -8.68
CA SER A 225 14.96 24.09 -9.76
C SER A 225 14.17 25.36 -9.46
N ASP A 226 14.87 26.48 -9.35
CA ASP A 226 14.24 27.79 -9.16
C ASP A 226 13.23 28.13 -10.26
N LEU A 227 13.50 27.69 -11.50
CA LEU A 227 12.60 27.92 -12.63
C LEU A 227 11.30 27.11 -12.50
N ASP A 228 11.39 25.86 -12.04
CA ASP A 228 10.21 25.03 -11.79
C ASP A 228 9.42 25.52 -10.58
N LEU A 229 10.08 25.98 -9.52
CA LEU A 229 9.41 26.59 -8.35
C LEU A 229 8.74 27.92 -8.70
N ALA A 230 9.39 28.75 -9.54
CA ALA A 230 8.79 29.98 -10.06
C ALA A 230 7.52 29.68 -10.88
N TRP A 231 7.56 28.63 -11.70
CA TRP A 231 6.38 28.14 -12.41
C TRP A 231 5.26 27.79 -11.41
N VAL A 232 5.55 27.03 -10.36
CA VAL A 232 4.57 26.66 -9.33
C VAL A 232 3.95 27.89 -8.66
N LEU A 233 4.76 28.88 -8.29
CA LEU A 233 4.31 30.13 -7.64
C LEU A 233 3.33 30.93 -8.50
N GLN A 234 3.66 31.11 -9.78
CA GLN A 234 2.81 31.88 -10.70
C GLN A 234 1.42 31.23 -10.83
N ARG A 235 1.36 29.89 -10.87
CA ARG A 235 0.08 29.17 -10.97
C ARG A 235 -0.69 29.15 -9.67
N ALA A 236 0.02 29.03 -8.54
CA ALA A 236 -0.60 29.12 -7.23
C ALA A 236 -1.28 30.48 -7.00
N ARG A 237 -0.72 31.56 -7.57
CA ARG A 237 -1.29 32.92 -7.55
C ARG A 237 -2.37 33.17 -8.59
N GLY A 238 -2.63 32.22 -9.50
CA GLY A 238 -3.58 32.37 -10.58
C GLY A 238 -3.13 33.32 -11.71
N GLU A 239 -1.83 33.60 -11.81
CA GLU A 239 -1.28 34.58 -12.77
C GLU A 239 -1.24 34.03 -14.21
N GLU A 240 -1.12 32.71 -14.39
CA GLU A 240 -1.13 32.06 -15.71
C GLU A 240 -1.84 30.68 -15.66
N GLY A 241 -2.38 30.17 -16.78
CA GLY A 241 -3.07 28.85 -16.84
C GLY A 241 -2.18 27.62 -17.16
N ALA A 242 -2.17 26.58 -16.31
CA ALA A 242 -1.31 25.38 -16.43
C ALA A 242 -1.44 24.63 -17.77
N ASP A 243 -0.49 23.75 -18.10
CA ASP A 243 -0.45 23.01 -19.37
C ASP A 243 -1.74 22.21 -19.62
N LEU A 244 -2.33 21.67 -18.55
CA LEU A 244 -3.69 21.11 -18.52
C LEU A 244 -4.39 21.54 -17.23
N GLN A 245 -5.72 21.61 -17.28
CA GLN A 245 -6.55 22.01 -16.14
C GLN A 245 -7.86 21.23 -16.07
N GLY A 246 -8.42 21.11 -14.87
CA GLY A 246 -9.73 20.49 -14.65
C GLY A 246 -9.77 19.04 -15.15
N ILE A 247 -10.75 18.73 -16.01
CA ILE A 247 -10.95 17.36 -16.51
C ILE A 247 -9.82 16.88 -17.42
N ASP A 248 -9.18 17.79 -18.15
CA ASP A 248 -8.09 17.45 -19.08
C ASP A 248 -6.90 16.82 -18.34
N VAL A 249 -6.73 17.15 -17.05
CA VAL A 249 -5.74 16.51 -16.18
C VAL A 249 -6.02 15.03 -16.04
N PHE A 250 -7.27 14.65 -15.77
CA PHE A 250 -7.65 13.24 -15.62
C PHE A 250 -7.61 12.48 -16.94
N ASP A 251 -8.03 13.09 -18.05
CA ASP A 251 -7.92 12.49 -19.38
C ASP A 251 -6.45 12.17 -19.71
N PHE A 252 -5.53 13.10 -19.39
CA PHE A 252 -4.10 12.86 -19.53
C PHE A 252 -3.59 11.72 -18.63
N LEU A 253 -4.04 11.66 -17.37
CA LEU A 253 -3.64 10.58 -16.45
C LEU A 253 -4.16 9.20 -16.92
N ALA A 254 -5.35 9.14 -17.51
CA ALA A 254 -5.88 7.91 -18.09
C ALA A 254 -5.06 7.45 -19.30
N GLU A 255 -4.69 8.37 -20.20
CA GLU A 255 -3.80 8.03 -21.32
C GLU A 255 -2.41 7.59 -20.83
N LEU A 256 -1.86 8.24 -19.80
CA LEU A 256 -0.59 7.83 -19.18
C LEU A 256 -0.70 6.42 -18.57
N ALA A 257 -1.85 6.08 -18.00
CA ALA A 257 -2.10 4.75 -17.45
C ALA A 257 -2.14 3.69 -18.57
N MET A 258 -2.75 4.00 -19.72
CA MET A 258 -2.74 3.10 -20.87
C MET A 258 -1.33 2.87 -21.42
N VAL A 259 -0.50 3.90 -21.49
CA VAL A 259 0.92 3.77 -21.88
C VAL A 259 1.66 2.89 -20.89
N LYS A 260 1.46 3.09 -19.58
CA LYS A 260 2.06 2.25 -18.53
C LYS A 260 1.63 0.79 -18.66
N ALA A 261 0.34 0.52 -18.86
CA ALA A 261 -0.20 -0.82 -19.03
C ALA A 261 0.39 -1.54 -20.25
N GLN A 262 0.59 -0.83 -21.36
CA GLN A 262 1.23 -1.39 -22.55
C GLN A 262 2.71 -1.73 -22.30
N ALA A 263 3.45 -0.84 -21.64
CA ALA A 263 4.85 -1.08 -21.30
C ALA A 263 5.06 -2.27 -20.35
N GLN A 264 4.07 -2.61 -19.52
CA GLN A 264 4.11 -3.76 -18.62
C GLN A 264 3.79 -5.10 -19.29
N ARG A 265 3.30 -5.09 -20.54
CA ARG A 265 2.98 -6.29 -21.33
C ARG A 265 4.12 -6.74 -22.25
N VAL A 266 5.16 -5.92 -22.40
CA VAL A 266 6.36 -6.15 -23.23
C VAL A 266 7.50 -6.63 -22.36
#